data_AF-A0A7S1CWL2-F1
#
_entry.id   AF-A0A7S1CWL2-F1
#
_cell.length_a   1.000
_cell.length_b   1.000
_cell.length_c   1.000
_cell.angle_alpha   90.00
_cell.angle_beta   90.00
_cell.angle_gamma   90.00
#
_symmetry.space_group_name_H-M   'P 1'
#
loop_
_entity.id
_entity.type
_entity.pdbx_description
1 polymer ?
#
loop_
_entity_poly.entity_id
_entity_poly.type
_entity_poly.pdbx_seq_one_letter_code
_entity_poly.pdbx_strand_id
1 'polypeptide(L)'
;PKVVMNLIAFIGTGIAVKVSGIYSFIISPYVLFQRYALSKQETLRQVVTDLRADAKKLDDENTVLNNKVTELQGQADRVEHAQQGLHNILHDQGADVNEFVDLVKENGIIQKMIEEALMNDVMQEVLSTVLQADINKDFEISEEEVQVLKYRLNALPQVDSIDDD
;
A
#
# COMPACT_ATOMS: atom_id res chain seq x y z
N PRO A 1 -34.43 -22.37 17.47
CA PRO A 1 -35.20 -23.58 17.83
C PRO A 1 -35.11 -24.01 19.31
N LYS A 2 -33.91 -24.12 19.91
CA LYS A 2 -33.74 -24.63 21.29
C LYS A 2 -34.29 -23.71 22.39
N VAL A 3 -34.29 -22.39 22.17
CA VAL A 3 -34.82 -21.40 23.13
C VAL A 3 -36.35 -21.47 23.24
N VAL A 4 -37.02 -21.70 22.11
CA VAL A 4 -38.50 -21.81 22.04
C VAL A 4 -38.97 -23.11 22.70
N MET A 5 -38.19 -24.19 22.59
CA MET A 5 -38.47 -25.49 23.21
C MET A 5 -38.40 -25.44 24.75
N ASN A 6 -37.50 -24.63 25.32
CA ASN A 6 -37.40 -24.42 26.77
C ASN A 6 -38.57 -23.59 27.34
N LEU A 7 -39.14 -22.67 26.54
CA LEU A 7 -40.28 -21.87 26.96
C LEU A 7 -41.56 -22.72 27.12
N ILE A 8 -41.75 -23.70 26.22
CA ILE A 8 -42.91 -24.61 26.25
C ILE A 8 -42.82 -25.59 27.44
N ALA A 9 -41.62 -26.00 27.84
CA ALA A 9 -41.41 -26.88 29.00
C ALA A 9 -41.72 -26.20 30.36
N PHE A 10 -41.70 -24.87 30.42
CA PHE A 10 -41.95 -24.09 31.65
C PHE A 10 -43.41 -24.12 32.13
N ILE A 11 -44.36 -24.37 31.21
CA ILE A 11 -45.80 -24.33 31.49
C ILE A 11 -46.31 -25.64 32.13
N GLY A 12 -45.60 -26.78 31.92
CA GLY A 12 -46.15 -28.11 32.23
C GLY A 12 -45.45 -28.96 33.30
N THR A 13 -44.33 -28.56 33.91
CA THR A 13 -43.57 -29.46 34.82
C THR A 13 -42.99 -28.79 36.06
N GLY A 14 -42.61 -29.64 37.03
CA GLY A 14 -42.30 -29.32 38.42
C GLY A 14 -41.18 -28.30 38.66
N ILE A 15 -41.06 -27.87 39.91
CA ILE A 15 -40.26 -26.73 40.39
C ILE A 15 -38.80 -26.79 39.89
N ALA A 16 -38.21 -27.98 39.76
CA ALA A 16 -36.84 -28.19 39.30
C ALA A 16 -36.58 -27.65 37.87
N VAL A 17 -37.52 -27.81 36.94
CA VAL A 17 -37.37 -27.35 35.54
C VAL A 17 -37.48 -25.82 35.44
N LYS A 18 -38.31 -25.23 36.30
CA LYS A 18 -38.46 -23.77 36.40
C LYS A 18 -37.19 -23.11 36.90
N VAL A 19 -36.53 -23.71 37.91
CA VAL A 19 -35.26 -23.23 38.43
C VAL A 19 -34.16 -23.32 37.37
N SER A 20 -34.01 -24.46 36.66
CA SER A 20 -32.99 -24.60 35.60
C SER A 20 -33.21 -23.67 34.40
N GLY A 21 -34.47 -23.35 34.08
CA GLY A 21 -34.83 -22.39 33.03
C GLY A 21 -34.39 -20.96 33.35
N ILE A 22 -34.61 -20.51 34.59
CA ILE A 22 -34.21 -19.17 35.05
C ILE A 22 -32.68 -19.02 35.03
N TYR A 23 -31.94 -20.03 35.52
CA TYR A 23 -30.48 -20.02 35.47
C TYR A 23 -29.94 -19.93 34.04
N SER A 24 -30.54 -20.67 33.11
CA SER A 24 -30.13 -20.65 31.70
C SER A 24 -30.43 -19.30 31.04
N PHE A 25 -31.53 -18.64 31.43
CA PHE A 25 -31.90 -17.32 30.92
C PHE A 25 -30.94 -16.22 31.38
N ILE A 26 -30.35 -16.35 32.56
CA ILE A 26 -29.36 -15.40 33.10
C ILE A 26 -27.97 -15.63 32.47
N ILE A 27 -27.58 -16.88 32.27
CA ILE A 27 -26.25 -17.22 31.74
C ILE A 27 -26.18 -17.00 30.22
N SER A 28 -27.28 -17.18 29.49
CA SER A 28 -27.31 -17.03 28.02
C SER A 28 -26.87 -15.65 27.51
N PRO A 29 -27.33 -14.50 28.03
CA PRO A 29 -26.87 -13.19 27.59
C PRO A 29 -25.40 -12.95 27.93
N TYR A 30 -24.91 -13.48 29.06
CA TYR A 30 -23.50 -13.38 29.45
C TYR A 30 -22.57 -14.10 28.45
N VAL A 31 -22.92 -15.34 28.07
CA VAL A 31 -22.15 -16.13 27.11
C VAL A 31 -22.18 -15.50 25.71
N LEU A 32 -23.29 -14.90 25.31
CA LEU A 32 -23.38 -14.17 24.04
C LEU A 32 -22.48 -12.94 24.02
N PHE A 33 -22.47 -12.15 25.10
CA PHE A 33 -21.61 -10.97 25.22
C PHE A 33 -20.12 -11.36 25.19
N GLN A 34 -19.76 -12.44 25.89
CA GLN A 34 -18.39 -12.94 25.92
C GLN A 34 -17.92 -13.46 24.56
N ARG A 35 -18.80 -14.13 23.80
CA ARG A 35 -18.50 -14.56 22.43
C ARG A 35 -18.28 -13.38 21.48
N TYR A 36 -19.06 -12.31 21.63
CA TYR A 36 -18.88 -11.09 20.86
C TYR A 36 -17.54 -10.41 21.16
N ALA A 37 -17.15 -10.35 22.44
CA ALA A 37 -15.85 -9.81 22.84
C ALA A 37 -14.66 -10.65 22.33
N LEU A 38 -14.81 -11.99 22.31
CA LEU A 38 -13.79 -12.91 21.78
C LEU A 38 -13.66 -12.80 20.24
N SER A 39 -14.77 -12.66 19.53
CA SER A 39 -14.76 -12.44 18.07
C SER A 39 -14.01 -11.17 17.68
N LYS A 40 -14.12 -10.09 18.47
CA LYS A 40 -13.33 -8.86 18.24
C LYS A 40 -11.82 -9.01 18.49
N GLN A 41 -11.38 -9.98 19.28
CA GLN A 41 -9.94 -10.22 19.47
C GLN A 41 -9.30 -10.94 18.27
N GLU A 42 -10.07 -11.81 17.62
CA GLU A 42 -9.64 -12.51 16.41
C GLU A 42 -9.39 -11.51 15.26
N THR A 43 -10.30 -10.54 15.09
CA THR A 43 -10.14 -9.46 14.11
C THR A 43 -8.91 -8.58 14.40
N LEU A 44 -8.58 -8.30 15.67
CA LEU A 44 -7.37 -7.53 16.00
C LEU A 44 -6.08 -8.29 15.69
N ARG A 45 -6.06 -9.61 15.87
CA ARG A 45 -4.90 -10.44 15.49
C ARG A 45 -4.70 -10.46 13.97
N GLN A 46 -5.80 -10.46 13.23
CA GLN A 46 -5.78 -10.42 11.78
C GLN A 46 -5.20 -9.09 11.30
N VAL A 47 -5.71 -7.95 11.81
CA VAL A 47 -5.15 -6.62 11.53
C VAL A 47 -3.66 -6.49 11.87
N VAL A 48 -3.21 -7.06 13.00
CA VAL A 48 -1.77 -7.07 13.35
C VAL A 48 -0.94 -7.92 12.39
N THR A 49 -1.51 -8.99 11.85
CA THR A 49 -0.84 -9.84 10.86
C THR A 49 -0.75 -9.13 9.53
N ASP A 50 -1.83 -8.47 9.11
CA ASP A 50 -1.90 -7.69 7.87
C ASP A 50 -0.91 -6.51 7.94
N LEU A 51 -0.88 -5.75 9.05
CA LEU A 51 0.11 -4.69 9.27
C LEU A 51 1.57 -5.19 9.22
N ARG A 52 1.84 -6.42 9.66
CA ARG A 52 3.18 -7.01 9.54
C ARG A 52 3.51 -7.40 8.10
N ALA A 53 2.53 -7.88 7.35
CA ALA A 53 2.69 -8.18 5.94
C ALA A 53 2.95 -6.90 5.15
N ASP A 54 2.19 -5.83 5.41
CA ASP A 54 2.37 -4.52 4.80
C ASP A 54 3.73 -3.91 5.15
N ALA A 55 4.14 -3.98 6.42
CA ALA A 55 5.47 -3.51 6.83
C ALA A 55 6.60 -4.27 6.13
N LYS A 56 6.44 -5.58 5.93
CA LYS A 56 7.42 -6.39 5.19
C LYS A 56 7.44 -6.03 3.71
N LYS A 57 6.28 -5.83 3.09
CA LYS A 57 6.18 -5.39 1.69
C LYS A 57 6.91 -4.07 1.47
N LEU A 58 6.70 -3.11 2.38
CA LEU A 58 7.40 -1.82 2.34
C LEU A 58 8.92 -1.95 2.52
N ASP A 59 9.39 -2.87 3.36
CA ASP A 59 10.82 -3.14 3.56
C ASP A 59 11.45 -3.78 2.30
N ASP A 60 10.74 -4.71 1.67
CA ASP A 60 11.15 -5.33 0.40
C ASP A 60 11.19 -4.29 -0.73
N GLU A 61 10.18 -3.43 -0.84
CA GLU A 61 10.13 -2.31 -1.80
C GLU A 61 11.27 -1.31 -1.57
N ASN A 62 11.57 -0.96 -0.32
CA ASN A 62 12.68 -0.08 0.02
C ASN A 62 14.02 -0.69 -0.38
N THR A 63 14.19 -2.00 -0.16
CA THR A 63 15.39 -2.73 -0.59
C THR A 63 15.55 -2.71 -2.12
N VAL A 64 14.45 -2.94 -2.87
CA VAL A 64 14.47 -2.85 -4.34
C VAL A 64 14.83 -1.44 -4.80
N LEU A 65 14.25 -0.40 -4.19
CA LEU A 65 14.55 0.98 -4.54
C LEU A 65 16.02 1.33 -4.26
N ASN A 66 16.56 0.88 -3.12
CA ASN A 66 17.95 1.11 -2.76
C ASN A 66 18.94 0.38 -3.71
N ASN A 67 18.58 -0.81 -4.17
CA ASN A 67 19.32 -1.52 -5.21
C ASN A 67 19.29 -0.76 -6.55
N LYS A 68 18.13 -0.21 -6.94
CA LYS A 68 18.01 0.64 -8.14
C LYS A 68 18.87 1.90 -8.03
N VAL A 69 18.91 2.55 -6.86
CA VAL A 69 19.80 3.70 -6.61
C VAL A 69 21.27 3.31 -6.77
N THR A 70 21.67 2.15 -6.23
CA THR A 70 23.03 1.64 -6.36
C THR A 70 23.39 1.33 -7.82
N GLU A 71 22.45 0.77 -8.59
CA GLU A 71 22.64 0.52 -10.02
C GLU A 71 22.79 1.83 -10.82
N LEU A 72 21.95 2.83 -10.54
CA LEU A 72 22.00 4.15 -11.15
C LEU A 72 23.32 4.86 -10.83
N GLN A 73 23.82 4.75 -9.60
CA GLN A 73 25.16 5.24 -9.24
C GLN A 73 26.25 4.55 -10.07
N GLY A 74 26.20 3.22 -10.20
CA GLY A 74 27.15 2.49 -11.04
C GLY A 74 27.06 2.86 -12.52
N GLN A 75 25.87 3.24 -13.02
CA GLN A 75 25.70 3.78 -14.38
C GLN A 75 26.32 5.18 -14.51
N ALA A 76 26.13 6.06 -13.52
CA ALA A 76 26.74 7.38 -13.47
C ALA A 76 28.28 7.30 -13.47
N ASP A 77 28.86 6.41 -12.66
CA ASP A 77 30.32 6.19 -12.62
C ASP A 77 30.86 5.72 -13.98
N ARG A 78 30.13 4.85 -14.69
CA ARG A 78 30.51 4.42 -16.04
C ARG A 78 30.48 5.57 -17.05
N VAL A 79 29.48 6.45 -16.94
CA VAL A 79 29.39 7.65 -17.78
C VAL A 79 30.54 8.61 -17.47
N GLU A 80 30.86 8.81 -16.19
CA GLU A 80 32.01 9.65 -15.77
C GLU A 80 33.33 9.11 -16.32
N HIS A 81 33.56 7.79 -16.23
CA HIS A 81 34.75 7.16 -16.82
C HIS A 81 34.79 7.29 -18.35
N ALA A 82 33.67 7.14 -19.04
CA ALA A 82 33.58 7.33 -20.49
C ALA A 82 33.85 8.80 -20.88
N GLN A 83 33.33 9.76 -20.12
CA GLN A 83 33.63 11.19 -20.29
C GLN A 83 35.12 11.47 -20.11
N GLN A 84 35.77 10.90 -19.10
CA GLN A 84 37.22 11.03 -18.89
C GLN A 84 38.04 10.44 -20.04
N GLY A 85 37.64 9.25 -20.55
CA GLY A 85 38.26 8.64 -21.72
C GLY A 85 38.13 9.52 -22.97
N LEU A 86 36.93 10.04 -23.23
CA LEU A 86 36.66 10.95 -24.35
C LEU A 86 37.40 12.29 -24.20
N HIS A 87 37.48 12.84 -22.99
CA HIS A 87 38.26 14.04 -22.69
C HIS A 87 39.74 13.87 -23.06
N ASN A 88 40.34 12.75 -22.68
CA ASN A 88 41.74 12.44 -23.02
C ASN A 88 41.93 12.29 -24.54
N ILE A 89 41.00 11.63 -25.24
CA ILE A 89 41.05 11.46 -26.70
C ILE A 89 40.91 12.81 -27.42
N LEU A 90 39.99 13.67 -26.98
CA LEU A 90 39.77 14.99 -27.58
C LEU A 90 40.93 15.96 -27.29
N HIS A 91 41.52 15.89 -26.10
CA HIS A 91 42.74 16.61 -25.74
C HIS A 91 43.90 16.23 -26.67
N ASP A 92 44.04 14.94 -27.00
CA ASP A 92 45.07 14.45 -27.92
C ASP A 92 44.77 14.78 -29.39
N GLN A 93 43.50 14.99 -29.75
CA GLN A 93 43.07 15.30 -31.13
C GLN A 93 42.91 16.80 -31.42
N GLY A 94 43.09 17.68 -30.43
CA GLY A 94 43.03 19.13 -30.61
C GLY A 94 41.64 19.68 -30.98
N ALA A 95 40.59 18.88 -30.81
CA ALA A 95 39.20 19.33 -30.91
C ALA A 95 38.80 20.04 -29.61
N ASP A 96 37.83 20.95 -29.67
CA ASP A 96 37.42 21.80 -28.54
C ASP A 96 36.80 20.95 -27.41
N VAL A 97 37.67 20.42 -26.55
CA VAL A 97 37.36 19.51 -25.44
C VAL A 97 36.33 20.11 -24.50
N ASN A 98 36.36 21.44 -24.35
CA ASN A 98 35.47 22.16 -23.47
C ASN A 98 34.04 22.15 -24.00
N GLU A 99 33.84 22.38 -25.30
CA GLU A 99 32.50 22.39 -25.90
C GLU A 99 31.82 21.02 -25.81
N PHE A 100 32.57 19.93 -26.01
CA PHE A 100 32.03 18.58 -25.85
C PHE A 100 31.70 18.24 -24.39
N VAL A 101 32.59 18.57 -23.45
CA VAL A 101 32.33 18.34 -22.01
C VAL A 101 31.11 19.14 -21.54
N ASP A 102 30.96 20.37 -22.02
CA ASP A 102 29.83 21.23 -21.68
C ASP A 102 28.52 20.67 -22.24
N LEU A 103 28.50 20.17 -23.47
CA LEU A 103 27.32 19.50 -24.07
C LEU A 103 26.89 18.23 -23.33
N VAL A 104 27.83 17.44 -22.80
CA VAL A 104 27.48 16.24 -22.02
C VAL A 104 26.96 16.62 -20.63
N LYS A 105 27.55 17.64 -19.99
CA LYS A 105 27.03 18.17 -18.72
C LYS A 105 25.62 18.74 -18.89
N GLU A 106 25.40 19.50 -19.96
CA GLU A 106 24.09 20.06 -20.29
C GLU A 106 23.06 18.95 -20.54
N ASN A 107 23.41 17.90 -21.27
CA ASN A 107 22.55 16.73 -21.43
C ASN A 107 22.22 16.04 -20.10
N GLY A 108 23.19 15.91 -19.19
CA GLY A 108 22.95 15.35 -17.85
C GLY A 108 22.00 16.20 -17.02
N ILE A 109 22.10 17.53 -17.11
CA ILE A 109 21.17 18.46 -16.44
C ILE A 109 19.77 18.34 -17.05
N ILE A 110 19.66 18.32 -18.38
CA ILE A 110 18.38 18.16 -19.09
C ILE A 110 17.71 16.83 -18.71
N GLN A 111 18.46 15.73 -18.63
CA GLN A 111 17.92 14.44 -18.19
C GLN A 111 17.34 14.50 -16.78
N LYS A 112 18.05 15.14 -15.83
CA LYS A 112 17.51 15.35 -14.47
C LYS A 112 16.23 16.19 -14.48
N MET A 113 16.18 17.25 -15.28
CA MET A 113 14.97 18.06 -15.41
C MET A 113 13.79 17.28 -16.01
N ILE A 114 14.06 16.39 -16.98
CA ILE A 114 13.04 15.51 -17.55
C ILE A 114 12.55 14.50 -16.51
N GLU A 115 13.45 13.93 -15.72
CA GLU A 115 13.10 13.00 -14.63
C GLU A 115 12.24 13.69 -13.56
N GLU A 116 12.62 14.89 -13.12
CA GLU A 116 11.82 15.70 -12.18
C GLU A 116 10.46 16.08 -12.76
N ALA A 117 10.40 16.41 -14.05
CA ALA A 117 9.14 16.71 -14.74
C ALA A 117 8.23 15.47 -14.80
N LEU A 118 8.78 14.29 -15.15
CA LEU A 118 8.07 13.02 -15.14
C LEU A 118 7.54 12.67 -13.75
N MET A 119 8.36 12.84 -12.71
CA MET A 119 7.94 12.59 -11.33
C MET A 119 6.81 13.52 -10.90
N ASN A 120 6.88 14.81 -11.28
CA ASN A 120 5.81 15.78 -11.03
C ASN A 120 4.53 15.45 -11.80
N ASP A 121 4.65 14.96 -13.03
CA ASP A 121 3.50 14.57 -13.86
C ASP A 121 2.78 13.35 -13.26
N VAL A 122 3.55 12.32 -12.87
CA VAL A 122 3.02 11.15 -12.14
C VAL A 122 2.40 11.56 -10.80
N MET A 123 3.04 12.45 -10.04
CA MET A 123 2.46 12.96 -8.79
C MET A 123 1.14 13.67 -9.02
N GLN A 124 1.06 14.53 -10.04
CA GLN A 124 -0.18 15.23 -10.38
C GLN A 124 -1.27 14.26 -10.83
N GLU A 125 -0.92 13.24 -11.60
CA GLU A 125 -1.87 12.25 -12.11
C GLU A 125 -2.40 11.34 -10.98
N VAL A 126 -1.54 10.89 -10.07
CA VAL A 126 -1.96 10.18 -8.84
C VAL A 126 -2.86 11.06 -7.98
N LEU A 127 -2.48 12.33 -7.75
CA LEU A 127 -3.23 13.24 -6.89
C LEU A 127 -4.58 13.62 -7.50
N SER A 128 -4.64 13.81 -8.82
CA SER A 128 -5.88 13.96 -9.59
C SER A 128 -6.76 12.72 -9.49
N THR A 129 -6.17 11.52 -9.56
CA THR A 129 -6.89 10.25 -9.45
C THR A 129 -7.52 10.07 -8.07
N VAL A 130 -6.79 10.41 -7.00
CA VAL A 130 -7.29 10.42 -5.62
C VAL A 130 -8.43 11.42 -5.47
N LEU A 131 -8.26 12.65 -5.96
CA LEU A 131 -9.31 13.68 -5.89
C LEU A 131 -10.55 13.33 -6.71
N GLN A 132 -10.41 12.57 -7.80
CA GLN A 132 -11.55 12.11 -8.61
C GLN A 132 -12.23 10.87 -8.03
N ALA A 133 -11.54 10.11 -7.17
CA ALA A 133 -12.11 8.96 -6.49
C ALA A 133 -12.98 9.36 -5.30
N ASP A 134 -12.71 10.52 -4.68
CA ASP A 134 -13.57 11.17 -3.70
C ASP A 134 -14.84 11.72 -4.39
N ILE A 135 -15.95 10.98 -4.28
CA ILE A 135 -17.21 11.29 -4.95
C ILE A 135 -18.00 12.32 -4.14
N ASN A 136 -17.94 12.20 -2.81
CA ASN A 136 -18.73 12.99 -1.88
C ASN A 136 -18.00 14.29 -1.43
N LYS A 137 -16.72 14.43 -1.77
CA LYS A 137 -15.83 15.58 -1.49
C LYS A 137 -15.64 15.85 -0.01
N ASP A 138 -15.74 14.81 0.82
CA ASP A 138 -15.53 14.93 2.26
C ASP A 138 -14.06 14.76 2.67
N PHE A 139 -13.16 14.51 1.70
CA PHE A 139 -11.74 14.21 1.90
C PHE A 139 -11.49 12.95 2.74
N GLU A 140 -12.49 12.09 2.94
CA GLU A 140 -12.40 10.78 3.59
C GLU A 140 -12.77 9.68 2.58
N ILE A 141 -11.78 8.90 2.12
CA ILE A 141 -12.03 7.82 1.16
C ILE A 141 -12.80 6.69 1.85
N SER A 142 -14.06 6.49 1.45
CA SER A 142 -14.89 5.38 1.92
C SER A 142 -14.51 4.04 1.28
N GLU A 143 -14.94 2.92 1.87
CA GLU A 143 -14.58 1.57 1.41
C GLU A 143 -15.03 1.27 -0.03
N GLU A 144 -16.11 1.91 -0.49
CA GLU A 144 -16.59 1.85 -1.88
C GLU A 144 -15.71 2.68 -2.83
N GLU A 145 -15.23 3.85 -2.39
CA GLU A 145 -14.33 4.72 -3.14
C GLU A 145 -12.90 4.17 -3.21
N VAL A 146 -12.46 3.43 -2.18
CA VAL A 146 -11.17 2.69 -2.18
C VAL A 146 -11.12 1.71 -3.35
N GLN A 147 -12.20 0.99 -3.64
CA GLN A 147 -12.23 0.01 -4.74
C GLN A 147 -12.13 0.69 -6.11
N VAL A 148 -12.82 1.83 -6.27
CA VAL A 148 -12.74 2.65 -7.49
C VAL A 148 -11.35 3.25 -7.65
N LEU A 149 -10.74 3.72 -6.56
CA LEU A 149 -9.40 4.26 -6.54
C LEU A 149 -8.36 3.19 -6.91
N LYS A 150 -8.46 1.97 -6.36
CA LYS A 150 -7.60 0.83 -6.72
C LYS A 150 -7.66 0.52 -8.21
N TYR A 151 -8.87 0.43 -8.78
CA TYR A 151 -9.04 0.16 -10.20
C TYR A 151 -8.42 1.26 -11.07
N ARG A 152 -8.56 2.53 -10.67
CA ARG A 152 -8.01 3.66 -11.42
C ARG A 152 -6.49 3.76 -11.30
N LEU A 153 -5.92 3.49 -10.12
CA LEU A 153 -4.47 3.46 -9.91
C LEU A 153 -3.82 2.32 -10.71
N ASN A 154 -4.44 1.14 -10.75
CA ASN A 154 -3.96 0.00 -11.55
C ASN A 154 -4.12 0.21 -13.07
N ALA A 155 -4.95 1.16 -13.50
CA ALA A 155 -5.09 1.54 -14.89
C ALA A 155 -4.08 2.60 -15.34
N LEU A 156 -3.28 3.16 -14.42
CA LEU A 156 -2.24 4.14 -14.77
C LEU A 156 -1.09 3.43 -15.49
N PRO A 157 -0.73 3.86 -16.72
CA PRO A 157 0.26 3.17 -17.55
C PRO A 157 1.69 3.19 -16.98
N GLN A 158 1.99 4.03 -15.98
CA GLN A 158 3.29 4.07 -15.30
C GLN A 158 3.34 3.31 -13.97
N VAL A 159 2.21 2.78 -13.48
CA VAL A 159 2.14 1.96 -12.27
C VAL A 159 2.01 0.51 -12.71
N ASP A 160 3.14 -0.17 -12.87
CA ASP A 160 3.13 -1.61 -13.12
C ASP A 160 2.35 -2.30 -12.00
N SER A 161 1.36 -3.07 -12.44
CA SER A 161 0.37 -3.84 -11.67
C SER A 161 0.83 -4.25 -10.27
N ILE A 162 0.13 -3.75 -9.26
CA ILE A 162 0.07 -4.44 -7.97
C ILE A 162 -0.76 -5.70 -8.25
N ASP A 163 -0.08 -6.79 -8.58
CA ASP A 163 -0.69 -8.11 -8.72
C ASP A 163 -1.39 -8.46 -7.40
N ASP A 164 -2.72 -8.62 -7.50
CA ASP A 164 -3.58 -9.12 -6.43
C ASP A 164 -3.39 -10.64 -6.29
N ASP A 165 -2.68 -11.06 -5.24
CA ASP A 165 -2.77 -12.39 -4.62
C ASP A 165 -3.16 -12.25 -3.13
#